data_AF-A0A3C0PGH9-F1
#
_entry.id   AF-A0A3C0PGH9-F1
#
_cell.length_a   1.000
_cell.length_b   1.000
_cell.length_c   1.000
_cell.angle_alpha   90.00
_cell.angle_beta   90.00
_cell.angle_gamma   90.00
#
_symmetry.space_group_name_H-M   'P 1'
#
loop_
_entity.id
_entity.type
_entity.pdbx_description
1 polymer ?
#
loop_
_entity_poly.entity_id
_entity_poly.type
_entity_poly.pdbx_seq_one_letter_code
_entity_poly.pdbx_strand_id
1 'polypeptide(L)' 'MTNLREKMKQDMILAGMAELTQQSYLEAIIRLHKYYNKSPAKLSNEEIRNYLLHLKKKDWRPIATMSLFAH' A
#
# COMPACT_ATOMS: atom_id res chain seq x y z
N MET A 1 8.48 0.98 -17.32
CA MET A 1 8.19 2.16 -16.49
C MET A 1 7.92 1.73 -15.05
N THR A 2 8.98 1.54 -14.26
CA THR A 2 8.99 1.08 -12.86
C THR A 2 8.88 2.22 -11.84
N ASN A 3 8.39 3.39 -12.25
CA ASN A 3 8.59 4.64 -11.52
C ASN A 3 7.89 4.68 -10.14
N LEU A 4 6.65 4.19 -10.05
CA LEU A 4 5.89 4.28 -8.79
C LEU A 4 6.45 3.36 -7.70
N ARG A 5 6.82 2.12 -8.02
CA ARG A 5 7.37 1.16 -7.04
C ARG A 5 8.69 1.67 -6.48
N GLU A 6 9.56 2.17 -7.35
CA GLU A 6 10.87 2.70 -6.97
C GLU A 6 10.74 3.98 -6.16
N LYS A 7 9.86 4.89 -6.57
CA LYS A 7 9.56 6.12 -5.83
C LYS A 7 9.00 5.83 -4.43
N MET A 8 8.01 4.93 -4.33
CA MET A 8 7.46 4.54 -3.03
C MET A 8 8.52 3.86 -2.15
N LYS A 9 9.42 3.05 -2.73
CA LYS A 9 10.55 2.48 -1.97
C LYS A 9 11.49 3.56 -1.46
N GLN A 10 11.84 4.55 -2.29
CA GLN A 10 12.69 5.68 -1.88
C GLN A 10 12.02 6.52 -0.79
N ASP A 11 10.74 6.85 -0.94
CA ASP A 11 9.97 7.59 0.06
C ASP A 11 9.95 6.85 1.41
N MET A 12 9.79 5.52 1.39
CA MET A 12 9.83 4.70 2.61
C MET A 12 11.23 4.63 3.24
N ILE A 13 12.30 4.60 2.44
CA ILE A 13 13.68 4.69 2.94
C ILE A 13 13.92 6.05 3.58
N LEU A 14 13.51 7.14 2.94
CA LEU A 14 13.63 8.50 3.46
C LEU A 14 12.83 8.70 4.75
N ALA A 15 11.69 8.01 4.88
CA ALA A 15 10.89 7.98 6.10
C ALA A 15 11.46 7.08 7.22
N GLY A 16 12.61 6.43 7.00
CA GLY A 16 13.26 5.58 8.00
C GLY A 16 12.55 4.26 8.27
N MET A 17 11.77 3.75 7.31
CA MET A 17 11.02 2.50 7.51
C MET A 17 11.93 1.28 7.45
N ALA A 18 11.70 0.33 8.35
CA ALA A 18 12.38 -0.97 8.33
C ALA A 18 12.14 -1.72 7.02
N GLU A 19 13.13 -2.47 6.53
CA GLU A 19 13.07 -3.16 5.24
C GLU A 19 11.90 -4.16 5.16
N LEU A 20 11.64 -4.89 6.24
CA LEU A 20 10.50 -5.81 6.32
C LEU A 20 9.16 -5.08 6.11
N THR A 21 9.07 -3.86 6.64
CA THR A 21 7.90 -2.98 6.49
C THR A 21 7.79 -2.49 5.05
N GLN A 22 8.91 -2.13 4.42
CA GLN A 22 8.94 -1.73 3.00
C GLN A 22 8.45 -2.88 2.09
N GLN A 23 8.95 -4.10 2.30
CA GLN A 23 8.55 -5.28 1.53
C GLN A 23 7.05 -5.56 1.67
N SER A 24 6.55 -5.57 2.91
CA SER A 24 5.15 -5.81 3.21
C SER A 24 4.23 -4.75 2.59
N TYR A 25 4.66 -3.48 2.60
CA TYR A 25 3.92 -2.39 1.98
C TYR A 25 3.88 -2.51 0.45
N LEU A 26 5.01 -2.85 -0.18
CA LEU A 26 5.08 -3.11 -1.63
C LEU A 26 4.18 -4.29 -2.04
N GLU A 27 4.14 -5.36 -1.26
CA GLU A 27 3.23 -6.49 -1.52
C GLU A 27 1.76 -6.07 -1.44
N ALA A 28 1.40 -5.24 -0.47
CA ALA A 28 0.04 -4.76 -0.32
C ALA A 28 -0.40 -3.92 -1.53
N ILE A 29 0.49 -3.09 -2.07
CA ILE A 29 0.26 -2.30 -3.29
C ILE A 29 0.09 -3.20 -4.52
N ILE A 30 0.88 -4.27 -4.64
CA ILE A 30 0.73 -5.25 -5.73
C ILE A 30 -0.66 -5.89 -5.69
N ARG A 31 -1.14 -6.24 -4.50
CA ARG A 31 -2.47 -6.84 -4.33
C ARG A 31 -3.58 -5.83 -4.57
N LEU A 32 -3.40 -4.59 -4.17
CA LEU A 32 -4.31 -3.48 -4.48
C LEU A 32 -4.42 -3.24 -5.99
N HIS A 33 -3.29 -3.20 -6.69
CA HIS A 33 -3.25 -3.12 -8.16
C HIS A 33 -4.00 -4.28 -8.80
N LYS A 34 -3.80 -5.52 -8.31
CA LYS A 34 -4.53 -6.70 -8.80
C LYS A 34 -6.03 -6.63 -8.51
N TYR A 35 -6.42 -6.08 -7.37
CA TYR A 35 -7.83 -5.98 -6.96
C TYR A 35 -8.62 -4.98 -7.82
N TYR A 36 -8.04 -3.80 -8.06
CA TYR A 36 -8.71 -2.75 -8.86
C TYR A 36 -8.37 -2.79 -10.35
N ASN A 37 -7.37 -3.58 -10.76
CA ASN A 37 -6.78 -3.57 -12.09
C ASN A 37 -6.41 -2.15 -12.58
N LYS A 38 -5.96 -1.30 -11.64
CA LYS A 38 -5.62 0.11 -11.84
C LYS A 38 -4.24 0.38 -11.24
N SER A 39 -3.49 1.28 -11.90
CA SER A 39 -2.24 1.81 -11.34
C SER A 39 -2.50 2.40 -9.95
N PRO A 40 -1.68 2.11 -8.92
CA PRO A 40 -1.88 2.67 -7.59
C PRO A 40 -1.77 4.20 -7.56
N ALA A 41 -1.05 4.79 -8.53
CA ALA A 41 -0.97 6.24 -8.73
C ALA A 41 -2.30 6.87 -9.21
N LYS A 42 -3.26 6.05 -9.65
CA LYS A 42 -4.58 6.48 -10.13
C LYS A 42 -5.72 6.11 -9.19
N LEU A 43 -5.40 5.53 -8.02
CA LEU A 43 -6.41 5.16 -7.03
C LEU A 43 -6.76 6.37 -6.18
N SER A 44 -8.05 6.56 -5.93
CA SER A 44 -8.51 7.59 -4.98
C SER A 44 -8.28 7.13 -3.54
N ASN A 45 -8.20 8.09 -2.60
CA ASN A 45 -8.15 7.79 -1.17
C ASN A 45 -9.35 6.93 -0.71
N GLU A 46 -10.51 7.09 -1.35
CA GLU A 46 -11.71 6.30 -1.07
C GLU A 46 -11.57 4.83 -1.53
N GLU A 47 -10.99 4.58 -2.71
CA GLU A 47 -10.69 3.22 -3.18
C GLU A 47 -9.66 2.54 -2.26
N ILE A 48 -8.64 3.28 -1.81
CA ILE A 48 -7.66 2.77 -0.85
C ILE A 48 -8.34 2.42 0.48
N ARG A 49 -9.18 3.31 1.01
CA ARG A 49 -9.92 3.09 2.26
C ARG A 49 -10.86 1.88 2.16
N ASN A 50 -11.58 1.74 1.05
CA ASN A 50 -12.47 0.61 0.81
C ASN A 50 -11.72 -0.72 0.74
N TYR A 51 -10.54 -0.72 0.13
CA TYR A 51 -9.68 -1.91 0.12
C TYR A 51 -9.12 -2.25 1.50
N LEU A 52 -8.69 -1.26 2.28
CA LEU A 52 -8.27 -1.48 3.67
C LEU A 52 -9.41 -2.05 4.53
N LEU A 53 -10.64 -1.56 4.34
CA LEU A 53 -11.83 -2.11 4.98
C LEU A 53 -12.12 -3.54 4.52
N HIS A 54 -11.96 -3.84 3.23
CA HIS A 54 -12.07 -5.21 2.70
C HIS A 54 -11.05 -6.15 3.35
N LEU A 55 -9.78 -5.74 3.47
CA LEU A 55 -8.74 -6.52 4.14
C LEU A 55 -9.10 -6.79 5.61
N LYS A 56 -9.53 -5.75 6.35
CA LYS A 56 -9.92 -5.88 7.76
C LYS A 56 -11.11 -6.82 7.97
N LYS A 57 -12.07 -6.84 7.03
CA LYS A 57 -13.23 -7.76 7.08
C LYS A 57 -12.85 -9.21 6.77
N LYS A 58 -11.72 -9.45 6.10
CA LYS A 58 -11.24 -10.79 5.72
C LYS A 58 -10.31 -11.41 6.77
N ASP A 59 -10.36 -10.92 8.02
CA ASP A 59 -9.42 -11.20 9.11
C ASP A 59 -7.94 -10.93 8.79
N TRP A 60 -7.67 -10.23 7.69
CA TRP A 60 -6.33 -9.77 7.39
C TRP A 60 -6.06 -8.49 8.15
N ARG A 61 -5.16 -8.57 9.14
CA ARG A 61 -4.57 -7.43 9.83
C ARG A 61 -3.63 -6.66 8.87
N PRO A 62 -3.98 -5.43 8.44
CA PRO A 62 -3.01 -4.60 7.72
C PRO A 62 -1.79 -4.38 8.63
N ILE A 63 -0.59 -4.32 8.04
CA ILE A 63 0.61 -3.93 8.79
C ILE A 63 0.36 -2.53 9.36
N ALA A 64 0.79 -2.27 10.60
CA ALA A 64 0.53 -1.03 11.34
C ALA A 64 0.81 0.25 10.52
N THR A 65 1.75 0.19 9.58
CA THR A 65 2.09 1.29 8.66
C THR A 65 1.04 1.58 7.59
N MET A 66 0.29 0.61 7.09
CA MET A 66 -0.80 0.88 6.13
C MET A 66 -1.94 1.70 6.75
N SER A 67 -2.13 1.60 8.07
CA SER A 67 -3.12 2.38 8.80
C SER A 67 -2.75 3.87 8.91
N LEU A 68 -1.46 4.23 8.85
CA LEU A 68 -1.00 5.62 8.91
C LEU A 68 -1.32 6.42 7.64
N PHE A 69 -1.45 5.75 6.49
CA PHE A 69 -1.76 6.38 5.21
C PHE A 69 -3.26 6.41 4.87
N ALA A 70 -4.12 5.96 5.81
CA ALA A 70 -5.56 5.87 5.62
C ALA A 70 -6.33 7.11 6.11
N HIS A 71 -5.63 8.20 6.40
CA HIS A 71 -6.18 9.45 6.92
C HIS A 71 -6.57 10.46 5.83
#